data_AF-A0A9Q1QZG4-F1
#
_entry.id   AF-A0A9Q1QZG4-F1
#
_cell.length_a   1.000
_cell.length_b   1.000
_cell.length_c   1.000
_cell.angle_alpha   90.00
_cell.angle_beta   90.00
_cell.angle_gamma   90.00
#
_symmetry.space_group_name_H-M   'P 1'
#
loop_
_entity.id
_entity.type
_entity.pdbx_description
1 polymer ?
#
loop_
_entity_poly.entity_id
_entity_poly.type
_entity_poly.pdbx_seq_one_letter_code
_entity_poly.pdbx_strand_id
1 'polypeptide(L)'
;MGMKTKTTGMPPIMNVGSVAGEKEWELRPSGMLVQKRNPDSENRPPPPIIRVRVKYRSIYHEINISSQATFGELKKMLTGPTGLHHQDQKLLYKDKERDNKAFLDIAGVKDKSKIVLIEDPISQEKRYLEMRKNAKVEKAAKTISEISLEVDRLARQVAALEAIVSKGRKIVEKDVINLTELLMNQLLQLDGIIAEGDIKMQRKNQVRKVQKCVETLDVLKIKNSMPMNNGNRNPKDQSPPTHQRRDYMYSNEQASSPVQQHQDRHSFGNSPVQNKPQQQQSRHSTSGSVVITTQWETFDSTPAPLLDHFSSPTTASSTHPAAAQPRISWDLL
;
A
#
# COMPACT_ATOMS: atom_id res chain seq x y z
N MET A 1 37.05 28.25 59.10
CA MET A 1 37.21 26.92 58.48
C MET A 1 38.16 27.05 57.29
N GLY A 2 39.42 26.66 57.43
CA GLY A 2 40.38 26.65 56.32
C GLY A 2 40.96 25.25 56.20
N MET A 3 40.44 24.47 55.26
CA MET A 3 40.85 23.07 55.06
C MET A 3 41.94 23.01 54.01
N LYS A 4 42.99 22.27 54.36
CA LYS A 4 44.25 22.08 53.65
C LYS A 4 44.05 21.18 52.44
N THR A 5 44.79 21.40 51.36
CA THR A 5 45.09 20.32 50.38
C THR A 5 46.56 20.30 50.01
N LYS A 6 47.01 19.06 49.78
CA LYS A 6 48.34 18.50 49.95
C LYS A 6 48.96 18.25 48.57
N THR A 7 50.18 18.74 48.36
CA THR A 7 51.06 18.35 47.25
C THR A 7 51.39 16.87 47.38
N THR A 8 51.20 16.08 46.33
CA THR A 8 51.71 14.69 46.24
C THR A 8 52.10 14.37 44.79
N GLY A 9 53.28 13.75 44.67
CA GLY A 9 54.10 13.64 43.47
C GLY A 9 53.51 12.87 42.29
N MET A 10 54.11 13.14 41.13
CA MET A 10 54.00 12.37 39.90
C MET A 10 54.61 10.96 40.05
N PRO A 11 54.09 9.96 39.33
CA PRO A 11 54.89 8.87 38.80
C PRO A 11 54.97 8.93 37.25
N PRO A 12 56.00 8.34 36.63
CA PRO A 12 56.27 8.47 35.20
C PRO A 12 55.37 7.54 34.38
N ILE A 13 54.79 8.05 33.29
CA ILE A 13 54.05 7.25 32.31
C ILE A 13 55.05 6.63 31.34
N MET A 14 55.14 5.30 31.37
CA MET A 14 55.81 4.51 30.35
C MET A 14 55.03 4.57 29.03
N ASN A 15 55.80 4.70 27.97
CA ASN A 15 55.45 4.74 26.56
C ASN A 15 54.60 3.53 26.12
N VAL A 16 53.35 3.78 25.70
CA VAL A 16 52.61 2.92 24.76
C VAL A 16 51.87 3.84 23.78
N GLY A 17 52.31 3.79 22.52
CA GLY A 17 51.74 4.56 21.43
C GLY A 17 50.25 4.29 21.24
N SER A 18 49.43 5.26 21.63
CA SER A 18 48.11 5.48 21.06
C SER A 18 48.24 6.61 20.05
N VAL A 19 47.91 6.32 18.80
CA VAL A 19 47.53 7.33 17.81
C VAL A 19 46.19 7.92 18.27
N ALA A 20 46.25 8.74 19.31
CA ALA A 20 45.19 9.66 19.67
C ALA A 20 45.36 10.83 18.71
N GLY A 21 44.54 10.86 17.66
CA GLY A 21 44.46 12.03 16.79
C GLY A 21 44.30 13.26 17.67
N GLU A 22 45.28 14.15 17.61
CA GLU A 22 45.34 15.37 18.39
C GLU A 22 44.05 16.16 18.11
N LYS A 23 43.08 16.09 19.04
CA LYS A 23 41.87 16.89 18.96
C LYS A 23 42.26 18.30 19.38
N GLU A 24 42.82 19.01 18.42
CA GLU A 24 43.15 20.42 18.55
C GLU A 24 41.83 21.19 18.71
N TRP A 25 41.62 21.76 19.89
CA TRP A 25 40.48 22.61 20.17
C TRP A 25 40.84 24.05 19.83
N GLU A 26 39.99 24.73 19.07
CA GLU A 26 40.17 26.15 18.74
C GLU A 26 39.26 27.01 19.62
N LEU A 27 39.78 28.12 20.12
CA LEU A 27 39.06 29.07 20.94
C LEU A 27 38.45 30.14 20.02
N ARG A 28 37.11 30.19 19.96
CA ARG A 28 36.42 31.21 19.14
C ARG A 28 36.41 32.56 19.86
N PRO A 29 36.28 33.70 19.14
CA PRO A 29 36.31 35.04 19.73
C PRO A 29 35.29 35.27 20.87
N SER A 30 34.24 34.44 20.97
CA SER A 30 33.28 34.43 22.07
C SER A 30 33.71 33.60 23.30
N GLY A 31 34.95 33.12 23.36
CA GLY A 31 35.49 32.33 24.49
C GLY A 31 35.13 30.83 24.47
N MET A 32 34.43 30.35 23.45
CA MET A 32 33.99 28.95 23.35
C MET A 32 35.08 28.10 22.68
N LEU A 33 35.53 27.03 23.34
CA LEU A 33 36.36 25.99 22.71
C LEU A 33 35.47 25.15 21.79
N VAL A 34 35.78 25.13 20.50
CA VAL A 34 35.14 24.26 19.53
C VAL A 34 36.18 23.33 18.93
N GLN A 35 35.79 22.09 18.60
CA GLN A 35 36.70 21.13 18.01
C GLN A 35 37.04 21.60 16.59
N LYS A 36 38.34 21.78 16.29
CA LYS A 36 38.81 22.18 14.96
C LYS A 36 38.36 21.11 13.95
N ARG A 37 37.76 21.53 12.83
CA ARG A 37 37.43 20.60 11.74
C ARG A 37 38.75 20.17 11.11
N ASN A 38 39.05 18.87 11.17
CA ASN A 38 40.26 18.32 10.54
C ASN A 38 40.20 18.57 9.02
N PRO A 39 41.09 19.38 8.43
CA PRO A 39 41.14 19.53 6.97
C PRO A 39 41.56 18.21 6.29
N ASP A 40 42.11 17.25 7.03
CA ASP A 40 42.41 15.90 6.55
C ASP A 40 41.19 15.02 6.31
N SER A 41 39.99 15.39 6.78
CA SER A 41 38.78 14.64 6.42
C SER A 41 38.36 14.84 4.96
N GLU A 42 38.85 15.91 4.30
CA GLU A 42 38.61 16.19 2.88
C GLU A 42 39.71 15.61 1.97
N ASN A 43 40.89 15.26 2.53
CA ASN A 43 42.02 14.64 1.83
C ASN A 43 42.12 13.12 2.05
N ARG A 44 41.02 12.44 2.40
CA ARG A 44 41.04 10.98 2.44
C ARG A 44 41.14 10.45 1.01
N PRO A 45 42.18 9.66 0.66
CA PRO A 45 42.25 9.06 -0.66
C PRO A 45 40.96 8.24 -0.91
N PRO A 46 40.42 8.27 -2.15
CA PRO A 46 39.20 7.55 -2.47
C PRO A 46 39.34 6.08 -2.05
N PRO A 47 38.27 5.45 -1.52
CA PRO A 47 38.31 4.08 -1.08
C PRO A 47 38.90 3.16 -2.17
N PRO A 48 39.87 2.29 -1.83
CA PRO A 48 40.49 1.42 -2.81
C PRO A 48 39.46 0.58 -3.56
N ILE A 49 39.53 0.58 -4.90
CA ILE A 49 38.72 -0.31 -5.72
C ILE A 49 39.36 -1.69 -5.68
N ILE A 50 38.60 -2.68 -5.23
CA ILE A 50 38.99 -4.09 -5.19
C ILE A 50 38.25 -4.86 -6.27
N ARG A 51 38.89 -5.91 -6.78
CA ARG A 51 38.27 -6.83 -7.74
C ARG A 51 37.77 -8.05 -7.02
N VAL A 52 36.49 -8.35 -7.15
CA VAL A 52 35.85 -9.49 -6.49
C VAL A 52 35.44 -10.50 -7.54
N ARG A 53 35.81 -11.76 -7.35
CA ARG A 53 35.48 -12.86 -8.27
C ARG A 53 34.27 -13.60 -7.74
N VAL A 54 33.14 -13.39 -8.38
CA VAL A 54 31.87 -14.00 -7.98
C VAL A 54 31.61 -15.22 -8.86
N LYS A 55 31.64 -16.40 -8.26
CA LYS A 55 31.25 -17.64 -8.92
C LYS A 55 29.73 -17.73 -8.93
N TYR A 56 29.14 -17.80 -10.11
CA TYR A 56 27.72 -18.08 -10.30
C TYR A 56 27.57 -19.26 -11.26
N ARG A 57 26.90 -20.32 -10.81
CA ARG A 57 26.82 -21.60 -11.54
C ARG A 57 28.23 -22.11 -11.90
N SER A 58 28.60 -22.08 -13.18
CA SER A 58 29.91 -22.51 -13.69
C SER A 58 30.80 -21.34 -14.14
N ILE A 59 30.32 -20.09 -14.01
CA ILE A 59 30.98 -18.89 -14.54
C ILE A 59 31.52 -18.05 -13.39
N TYR A 60 32.65 -17.37 -13.62
CA TYR A 60 33.18 -16.36 -12.70
C TYR A 60 32.99 -14.97 -13.29
N HIS A 61 32.31 -14.11 -12.55
CA HIS A 61 32.18 -12.70 -12.87
C HIS A 61 33.17 -11.91 -12.03
N GLU A 62 34.03 -11.12 -12.68
CA GLU A 62 34.94 -10.21 -12.00
C GLU A 62 34.27 -8.83 -11.88
N ILE A 63 34.07 -8.37 -10.65
CA ILE A 63 33.39 -7.10 -10.34
C ILE A 63 34.36 -6.15 -9.66
N ASN A 64 34.47 -4.94 -10.18
CA ASN A 64 35.25 -3.86 -9.59
C ASN A 64 34.37 -3.07 -8.64
N ILE A 65 34.67 -3.09 -7.35
CA ILE A 65 33.85 -2.44 -6.32
C ILE A 65 34.73 -1.79 -5.25
N SER A 66 34.24 -0.74 -4.60
CA SER A 66 34.93 -0.12 -3.46
C SER A 66 35.13 -1.14 -2.33
N SER A 67 36.29 -1.11 -1.68
CA SER A 67 36.55 -1.94 -0.49
C SER A 67 35.58 -1.65 0.65
N GLN A 68 35.05 -0.42 0.72
CA GLN A 68 34.10 0.03 1.73
C GLN A 68 32.64 -0.11 1.29
N ALA A 69 32.38 -0.76 0.16
CA ALA A 69 31.02 -1.04 -0.28
C ALA A 69 30.35 -2.10 0.59
N THR A 70 29.02 -2.15 0.50
CA THR A 70 28.22 -3.20 1.14
C THR A 70 28.02 -4.41 0.22
N PHE A 71 27.71 -5.58 0.79
CA PHE A 71 27.27 -6.74 -0.01
C PHE A 71 25.98 -6.43 -0.78
N GLY A 72 25.13 -5.53 -0.29
CA GLY A 72 23.94 -5.07 -1.02
C GLY A 72 24.29 -4.34 -2.33
N GLU A 73 25.32 -3.50 -2.32
CA GLU A 73 25.85 -2.87 -3.55
C GLU A 73 26.44 -3.91 -4.50
N LEU A 74 27.20 -4.88 -3.98
CA LEU A 74 27.72 -5.99 -4.79
C LEU A 74 26.59 -6.79 -5.46
N LYS A 75 25.50 -7.10 -4.73
CA LYS A 75 24.32 -7.78 -5.30
C LYS A 75 23.67 -6.97 -6.43
N LYS A 76 23.58 -5.64 -6.28
CA LYS A 76 23.07 -4.76 -7.34
C LYS A 76 23.96 -4.79 -8.57
N MET A 77 25.28 -4.72 -8.41
CA MET A 77 26.22 -4.82 -9.54
C MET A 77 26.16 -6.18 -10.24
N LEU A 78 25.89 -7.25 -9.50
CA LEU A 78 25.71 -8.60 -10.05
C LEU A 78 24.40 -8.80 -10.80
N THR A 79 23.41 -7.93 -10.61
CA THR A 79 22.10 -8.04 -11.28
C THR A 79 22.25 -7.99 -12.81
N GLY A 80 23.16 -7.15 -13.33
CA GLY A 80 23.47 -7.08 -14.76
C GLY A 80 24.06 -8.39 -15.33
N PRO A 81 25.24 -8.84 -14.86
CA PRO A 81 25.91 -10.01 -15.43
C PRO A 81 25.23 -11.36 -15.13
N THR A 82 24.44 -11.45 -14.05
CA THR A 82 23.78 -12.72 -13.65
C THR A 82 22.29 -12.77 -14.01
N GLY A 83 21.67 -11.63 -14.32
CA GLY A 83 20.23 -11.51 -14.54
C GLY A 83 19.37 -11.70 -13.29
N LEU A 84 19.97 -12.04 -12.14
CA LEU A 84 19.24 -12.27 -10.90
C LEU A 84 18.94 -10.96 -10.19
N HIS A 85 17.71 -10.81 -9.69
CA HIS A 85 17.36 -9.65 -8.88
C HIS A 85 18.13 -9.65 -7.55
N HIS A 86 18.54 -8.48 -7.06
CA HIS A 86 19.38 -8.37 -5.88
C HIS A 86 18.78 -8.99 -4.59
N GLN A 87 17.46 -9.15 -4.50
CA GLN A 87 16.78 -9.85 -3.39
C GLN A 87 16.86 -11.38 -3.52
N ASP A 88 16.98 -11.89 -4.75
CA ASP A 88 17.02 -13.32 -5.07
C ASP A 88 18.47 -13.87 -4.98
N GLN A 89 19.44 -12.99 -4.71
CA GLN A 89 20.85 -13.31 -4.65
C GLN A 89 21.31 -13.61 -3.22
N LYS A 90 21.88 -14.79 -3.00
CA LYS A 90 22.55 -15.20 -1.75
C LYS A 90 24.06 -15.29 -1.96
N LEU A 91 24.80 -14.40 -1.28
CA LEU A 91 26.26 -14.34 -1.38
C LEU A 91 26.91 -15.07 -0.22
N LEU A 92 27.82 -15.99 -0.53
CA LEU A 92 28.63 -16.71 0.44
C LEU A 92 30.10 -16.31 0.30
N TYR A 93 30.68 -15.85 1.40
CA TYR A 93 32.11 -15.58 1.50
C TYR A 93 32.71 -16.36 2.67
N LYS A 94 33.67 -17.25 2.35
CA LYS A 94 34.21 -18.26 3.28
C LYS A 94 33.11 -19.16 3.85
N ASP A 95 32.26 -19.68 2.97
CA ASP A 95 31.11 -20.56 3.28
C ASP A 95 30.08 -19.98 4.25
N LYS A 96 30.16 -18.67 4.52
CA LYS A 96 29.22 -17.92 5.33
C LYS A 96 28.37 -17.01 4.46
N GLU A 97 27.06 -17.13 4.62
CA GLU A 97 26.10 -16.18 4.05
C GLU A 97 26.36 -14.77 4.57
N ARG A 98 26.21 -13.77 3.69
CA ARG A 98 26.48 -12.37 3.99
C ARG A 98 25.22 -11.51 3.82
N ASP A 99 24.96 -10.71 4.85
CA ASP A 99 23.87 -9.73 4.89
C ASP A 99 24.12 -8.58 3.91
N ASN A 100 23.06 -8.02 3.35
CA ASN A 100 23.10 -6.86 2.46
C ASN A 100 23.72 -5.61 3.12
N LYS A 101 23.57 -5.44 4.44
CA LYS A 101 24.11 -4.29 5.20
C LYS A 101 25.55 -4.47 5.64
N ALA A 102 26.11 -5.68 5.52
CA ALA A 102 27.49 -5.93 5.88
C ALA A 102 28.44 -5.27 4.86
N PHE A 103 29.54 -4.71 5.35
CA PHE A 103 30.59 -4.13 4.52
C PHE A 103 31.60 -5.19 4.07
N LEU A 104 32.14 -5.03 2.87
CA LEU A 104 33.10 -5.96 2.28
C LEU A 104 34.42 -5.99 3.07
N ASP A 105 34.97 -4.84 3.42
CA ASP A 105 36.19 -4.70 4.23
C ASP A 105 36.05 -5.32 5.63
N ILE A 106 34.96 -5.05 6.34
CA ILE A 106 34.67 -5.61 7.67
C ILE A 106 34.50 -7.13 7.58
N ALA A 107 33.91 -7.63 6.50
CA ALA A 107 33.80 -9.06 6.24
C ALA A 107 35.14 -9.73 5.90
N GLY A 108 36.20 -8.96 5.67
CA GLY A 108 37.52 -9.41 5.29
C GLY A 108 37.66 -9.74 3.80
N VAL A 109 36.85 -9.13 2.94
CA VAL A 109 36.96 -9.22 1.48
C VAL A 109 38.09 -8.30 1.01
N LYS A 110 39.05 -8.87 0.29
CA LYS A 110 40.23 -8.18 -0.28
C LYS A 110 40.23 -8.29 -1.82
N ASP A 111 41.22 -7.69 -2.50
CA ASP A 111 41.41 -7.87 -3.94
C ASP A 111 41.50 -9.35 -4.32
N LYS A 112 40.84 -9.71 -5.42
CA LYS A 112 40.69 -11.07 -5.97
C LYS A 112 40.01 -12.09 -5.05
N SER A 113 39.31 -11.63 -4.01
CA SER A 113 38.53 -12.53 -3.14
C SER A 113 37.46 -13.27 -3.93
N LYS A 114 37.28 -14.56 -3.61
CA LYS A 114 36.28 -15.41 -4.22
C LYS A 114 35.01 -15.41 -3.39
N ILE A 115 33.88 -15.13 -4.03
CA ILE A 115 32.54 -15.17 -3.44
C ILE A 115 31.69 -16.12 -4.27
N VAL A 116 30.81 -16.89 -3.64
CA VAL A 116 29.86 -17.76 -4.34
C VAL A 116 28.49 -17.12 -4.30
N LEU A 117 27.88 -16.94 -5.46
CA LEU A 117 26.50 -16.52 -5.61
C LEU A 117 25.62 -17.75 -5.80
N ILE A 118 24.60 -17.87 -4.96
CA ILE A 118 23.55 -18.87 -5.03
C ILE A 118 22.21 -18.15 -5.22
N GLU A 119 21.35 -18.72 -6.06
CA GLU A 119 19.98 -18.25 -6.24
C GLU A 119 19.13 -18.73 -5.06
N ASP A 120 18.38 -17.84 -4.44
CA ASP A 120 17.42 -18.18 -3.40
C ASP A 120 16.02 -18.35 -4.00
N PRO A 121 15.56 -19.60 -4.26
CA PRO A 121 14.27 -19.84 -4.89
C PRO A 121 13.10 -19.35 -4.03
N ILE A 122 13.26 -19.29 -2.70
CA ILE A 122 12.21 -18.82 -1.79
C ILE A 122 12.01 -17.31 -1.96
N SER A 123 13.11 -16.55 -2.05
CA SER A 123 13.06 -15.11 -2.28
C SER A 123 12.50 -14.78 -3.66
N GLN A 124 12.86 -15.56 -4.68
CA GLN A 124 12.32 -15.42 -6.03
C GLN A 124 10.79 -15.63 -6.06
N GLU A 125 10.29 -16.73 -5.47
CA GLU A 125 8.86 -17.02 -5.40
C GLU A 125 8.11 -15.92 -4.63
N LYS A 126 8.65 -15.49 -3.49
CA LYS A 126 8.08 -14.40 -2.69
C LYS A 126 7.94 -13.12 -3.51
N ARG A 127 8.95 -12.76 -4.30
CA ARG A 127 8.91 -11.58 -5.18
C ARG A 127 7.87 -11.73 -6.30
N TYR A 128 7.77 -12.90 -6.93
CA TYR A 128 6.75 -13.13 -7.96
C TYR A 128 5.33 -13.04 -7.39
N LEU A 129 5.11 -13.59 -6.20
CA LEU A 129 3.82 -13.50 -5.53
C LEU A 129 3.46 -12.05 -5.18
N GLU A 130 4.43 -11.29 -4.67
CA GLU A 130 4.25 -9.87 -4.35
C GLU A 130 3.99 -9.03 -5.60
N MET A 131 4.74 -9.26 -6.67
CA MET A 131 4.52 -8.61 -7.97
C MET A 131 3.10 -8.87 -8.49
N ARG A 132 2.59 -10.10 -8.35
CA ARG A 132 1.23 -10.46 -8.77
C ARG A 132 0.17 -9.76 -7.92
N LYS A 133 0.39 -9.60 -6.61
CA LYS A 133 -0.50 -8.83 -5.73
C LYS A 133 -0.50 -7.35 -6.12
N ASN A 134 0.68 -6.77 -6.30
CA ASN A 134 0.83 -5.36 -6.70
C ASN A 134 0.17 -5.09 -8.05
N ALA A 135 0.33 -5.97 -9.03
CA ALA A 135 -0.33 -5.84 -10.33
C ALA A 135 -1.87 -5.85 -10.21
N LYS A 136 -2.45 -6.65 -9.30
CA LYS A 136 -3.90 -6.63 -9.03
C LYS A 136 -4.34 -5.31 -8.40
N VAL A 137 -3.57 -4.81 -7.43
CA VAL A 137 -3.85 -3.53 -6.77
C VAL A 137 -3.76 -2.37 -7.77
N GLU A 138 -2.71 -2.33 -8.58
CA GLU A 138 -2.52 -1.32 -9.64
C GLU A 138 -3.64 -1.38 -10.68
N LYS A 139 -4.05 -2.59 -11.09
CA LYS A 139 -5.18 -2.76 -12.01
C LYS A 139 -6.47 -2.19 -11.42
N ALA A 140 -6.77 -2.50 -10.16
CA ALA A 140 -7.94 -1.96 -9.46
C ALA A 140 -7.88 -0.43 -9.34
N ALA A 141 -6.73 0.12 -8.96
CA ALA A 141 -6.51 1.56 -8.86
C ALA A 141 -6.69 2.27 -10.20
N LYS A 142 -6.16 1.69 -11.30
CA LYS A 142 -6.33 2.21 -12.65
C LYS A 142 -7.80 2.23 -13.07
N THR A 143 -8.52 1.12 -12.86
CA THR A 143 -9.97 1.06 -13.18
C THR A 143 -10.78 2.06 -12.35
N ILE A 144 -10.50 2.23 -11.06
CA ILE A 144 -11.17 3.25 -10.24
C ILE A 144 -10.87 4.67 -10.73
N SER A 145 -9.63 4.92 -11.19
CA SER A 145 -9.25 6.23 -11.73
C SER A 145 -9.98 6.53 -13.03
N GLU A 146 -10.11 5.54 -13.91
CA GLU A 146 -10.88 5.65 -15.14
C GLU A 146 -12.37 5.93 -14.86
N ILE A 147 -12.97 5.17 -13.94
CA ILE A 147 -14.35 5.42 -13.49
C ILE A 147 -14.48 6.81 -12.87
N SER A 148 -13.52 7.27 -12.08
CA SER A 148 -13.55 8.61 -11.49
C SER A 148 -13.67 9.70 -12.55
N LEU A 149 -12.92 9.58 -13.65
CA LEU A 149 -12.97 10.55 -14.75
C LEU A 149 -14.35 10.56 -15.41
N GLU A 150 -14.94 9.39 -15.61
CA GLU A 150 -16.26 9.25 -16.21
C GLU A 150 -17.38 9.76 -15.27
N VAL A 151 -17.28 9.47 -13.97
CA VAL A 151 -18.19 10.01 -12.95
C VAL A 151 -18.12 11.53 -12.90
N ASP A 152 -16.91 12.12 -12.93
CA ASP A 152 -16.76 13.58 -12.93
C ASP A 152 -17.30 14.21 -14.23
N ARG A 153 -17.21 13.50 -15.37
CA ARG A 153 -17.83 13.92 -16.64
C ARG A 153 -19.36 13.90 -16.55
N LEU A 154 -19.94 12.83 -16.04
CA LEU A 154 -21.38 12.69 -15.84
C LEU A 154 -21.91 13.73 -14.84
N ALA A 155 -21.21 13.94 -13.74
CA ALA A 155 -21.56 14.93 -12.73
C ALA A 155 -21.67 16.35 -13.32
N ARG A 156 -20.78 16.72 -14.26
CA ARG A 156 -20.90 17.99 -14.99
C ARG A 156 -22.16 18.07 -15.84
N GLN A 157 -22.58 16.98 -16.47
CA GLN A 157 -23.83 16.93 -17.24
C GLN A 157 -25.06 17.06 -16.32
N VAL A 158 -25.05 16.38 -15.17
CA VAL A 158 -26.09 16.53 -14.14
C VAL A 158 -26.19 17.98 -13.66
N ALA A 159 -25.06 18.62 -13.36
CA ALA A 159 -25.03 20.03 -12.94
C ALA A 159 -25.56 20.99 -14.03
N ALA A 160 -25.28 20.71 -15.32
CA ALA A 160 -25.83 21.50 -16.42
C ALA A 160 -27.35 21.36 -16.52
N LEU A 161 -27.88 20.16 -16.35
CA LEU A 161 -29.32 19.91 -16.28
C LEU A 161 -29.95 20.62 -15.07
N GLU A 162 -29.33 20.52 -13.90
CA GLU A 162 -29.79 21.22 -12.69
C GLU A 162 -29.88 22.74 -12.90
N ALA A 163 -28.90 23.33 -13.58
CA ALA A 163 -28.92 24.76 -13.92
C ALA A 163 -30.05 25.14 -14.90
N ILE A 164 -30.43 24.25 -15.81
CA ILE A 164 -31.55 24.46 -16.75
C ILE A 164 -32.89 24.46 -15.99
N VAL A 165 -33.12 23.48 -15.12
CA VAL A 165 -34.35 23.39 -14.30
C VAL A 165 -34.43 24.51 -13.28
N SER A 166 -33.30 24.91 -12.70
CA SER A 166 -33.26 26.05 -11.77
C SER A 166 -33.65 27.37 -12.43
N LYS A 167 -33.48 27.49 -13.76
CA LYS A 167 -33.98 28.61 -14.58
C LYS A 167 -35.44 28.43 -15.02
N GLY A 168 -36.14 27.40 -14.54
CA GLY A 168 -37.55 27.12 -14.85
C GLY A 168 -37.78 26.49 -16.23
N ARG A 169 -36.72 26.07 -16.94
CA ARG A 169 -36.86 25.40 -18.23
C ARG A 169 -37.06 23.89 -18.03
N LYS A 170 -37.91 23.29 -18.87
CA LYS A 170 -38.10 21.84 -18.89
C LYS A 170 -36.94 21.13 -19.58
N ILE A 171 -36.56 19.97 -19.04
CA ILE A 171 -35.56 19.07 -19.63
C ILE A 171 -36.29 17.95 -20.38
N VAL A 172 -35.66 17.41 -21.43
CA VAL A 172 -36.16 16.19 -22.09
C VAL A 172 -35.98 15.00 -21.16
N GLU A 173 -37.07 14.30 -20.82
CA GLU A 173 -37.04 13.19 -19.86
C GLU A 173 -36.05 12.08 -20.26
N LYS A 174 -35.90 11.82 -21.56
CA LYS A 174 -34.92 10.87 -22.09
C LYS A 174 -33.48 11.17 -21.63
N ASP A 175 -33.11 12.45 -21.50
CA ASP A 175 -31.75 12.85 -21.15
C ASP A 175 -31.47 12.57 -19.67
N VAL A 176 -32.49 12.68 -18.82
CA VAL A 176 -32.44 12.30 -17.41
C VAL A 176 -32.30 10.78 -17.28
N ILE A 177 -33.10 10.01 -18.02
CA ILE A 177 -33.05 8.54 -18.02
C ILE A 177 -31.67 8.04 -18.46
N ASN A 178 -31.16 8.55 -19.59
CA ASN A 178 -29.86 8.17 -20.12
C ASN A 178 -28.71 8.45 -19.13
N LEU A 179 -28.73 9.60 -18.45
CA LEU A 179 -27.72 9.93 -17.43
C LEU A 179 -27.81 9.01 -16.21
N THR A 180 -29.03 8.67 -15.77
CA THR A 180 -29.22 7.71 -14.68
C THR A 180 -28.66 6.34 -15.06
N GLU A 181 -28.93 5.84 -16.26
CA GLU A 181 -28.38 4.56 -16.74
C GLU A 181 -26.85 4.56 -16.78
N LEU A 182 -26.24 5.63 -17.30
CA LEU A 182 -24.79 5.79 -17.33
C LEU A 182 -24.18 5.79 -15.92
N LEU A 183 -24.79 6.50 -14.96
CA LEU A 183 -24.36 6.52 -13.56
C LEU A 183 -24.51 5.15 -12.89
N MET A 184 -25.64 4.46 -13.11
CA MET A 184 -25.86 3.11 -12.58
C MET A 184 -24.85 2.10 -13.13
N ASN A 185 -24.46 2.22 -14.41
CA ASN A 185 -23.41 1.40 -14.99
C ASN A 185 -22.05 1.64 -14.30
N GLN A 186 -21.72 2.90 -13.96
CA GLN A 186 -20.49 3.19 -13.19
C GLN A 186 -20.55 2.59 -11.78
N LEU A 187 -21.71 2.58 -11.10
CA LEU A 187 -21.88 1.91 -9.81
C LEU A 187 -21.62 0.40 -9.90
N LEU A 188 -22.23 -0.27 -10.88
CA LEU A 188 -22.02 -1.70 -11.10
C LEU A 188 -20.55 -2.04 -11.37
N GLN A 189 -19.84 -1.20 -12.13
CA GLN A 189 -18.41 -1.36 -12.34
C GLN A 189 -17.61 -1.18 -11.05
N LEU A 190 -17.95 -0.19 -10.21
CA LEU A 190 -17.30 -0.01 -8.91
C LEU A 190 -17.53 -1.21 -7.98
N ASP A 191 -18.73 -1.78 -7.96
CA ASP A 191 -19.07 -2.93 -7.12
C ASP A 191 -18.29 -4.20 -7.52
N GLY A 192 -17.99 -4.36 -8.81
CA GLY A 192 -17.16 -5.44 -9.33
C GLY A 192 -15.67 -5.36 -8.95
N ILE A 193 -15.19 -4.23 -8.44
CA ILE A 193 -13.76 -4.03 -8.13
C ILE A 193 -13.45 -4.50 -6.72
N ILE A 194 -12.71 -5.60 -6.58
CA ILE A 194 -12.17 -6.06 -5.30
C ILE A 194 -10.94 -5.20 -4.98
N ALA A 195 -10.98 -4.45 -3.87
CA ALA A 195 -9.90 -3.58 -3.43
C ALA A 195 -9.78 -3.55 -1.90
N GLU A 196 -8.55 -3.32 -1.42
CA GLU A 196 -8.21 -3.24 0.01
C GLU A 196 -7.52 -1.89 0.33
N GLY A 197 -7.42 -1.56 1.62
CA GLY A 197 -6.75 -0.35 2.10
C GLY A 197 -7.28 0.94 1.47
N ASP A 198 -6.37 1.79 0.99
CA ASP A 198 -6.69 3.10 0.42
C ASP A 198 -7.50 3.01 -0.88
N ILE A 199 -7.27 1.97 -1.69
CA ILE A 199 -8.00 1.77 -2.95
C ILE A 199 -9.48 1.47 -2.67
N LYS A 200 -9.78 0.74 -1.58
CA LYS A 200 -11.15 0.54 -1.11
C LYS A 200 -11.81 1.87 -0.71
N MET A 201 -11.05 2.78 -0.08
CA MET A 201 -11.53 4.11 0.28
C MET A 201 -11.79 4.97 -0.95
N GLN A 202 -10.92 4.92 -1.97
CA GLN A 202 -11.15 5.58 -3.25
C GLN A 202 -12.44 5.06 -3.92
N ARG A 203 -12.63 3.74 -4.00
CA ARG A 203 -13.87 3.12 -4.50
C ARG A 203 -15.10 3.65 -3.77
N LYS A 204 -15.08 3.66 -2.43
CA LYS A 204 -16.19 4.17 -1.60
C LYS A 204 -16.48 5.66 -1.83
N ASN A 205 -15.45 6.47 -2.07
CA ASN A 205 -15.62 7.88 -2.42
C ASN A 205 -16.33 8.04 -3.78
N GLN A 206 -15.96 7.24 -4.78
CA GLN A 206 -16.62 7.29 -6.09
C GLN A 206 -18.08 6.83 -6.00
N VAL A 207 -18.37 5.76 -5.26
CA VAL A 207 -19.75 5.30 -5.02
C VAL A 207 -20.60 6.43 -4.42
N ARG A 208 -20.09 7.13 -3.40
CA ARG A 208 -20.79 8.29 -2.80
C ARG A 208 -21.03 9.43 -3.79
N LYS A 209 -20.05 9.73 -4.66
CA LYS A 209 -20.23 10.76 -5.70
C LYS A 209 -21.33 10.37 -6.68
N VAL A 210 -21.35 9.12 -7.13
CA VAL A 210 -22.37 8.64 -8.07
C VAL A 210 -23.75 8.67 -7.44
N GLN A 211 -23.90 8.17 -6.21
CA GLN A 211 -25.17 8.20 -5.47
C GLN A 211 -25.72 9.63 -5.36
N LYS A 212 -24.87 10.61 -5.00
CA LYS A 212 -25.27 12.02 -4.95
C LYS A 212 -25.75 12.56 -6.31
N CYS A 213 -25.12 12.15 -7.41
CA CYS A 213 -25.54 12.54 -8.76
C CYS A 213 -26.91 11.94 -9.11
N VAL A 214 -27.14 10.66 -8.76
CA VAL A 214 -28.43 9.97 -8.98
C VAL A 214 -29.54 10.63 -8.17
N GLU A 215 -29.32 10.90 -6.87
CA GLU A 215 -30.27 11.63 -6.02
C GLU A 215 -30.63 13.00 -6.61
N THR A 216 -29.66 13.71 -7.18
CA THR A 216 -29.90 15.00 -7.85
C THR A 216 -30.79 14.82 -9.08
N LEU A 217 -30.51 13.81 -9.92
CA LEU A 217 -31.35 13.50 -11.09
C LEU A 217 -32.79 13.13 -10.70
N ASP A 218 -32.99 12.38 -9.61
CA ASP A 218 -34.33 12.03 -9.11
C ASP A 218 -35.11 13.27 -8.69
N VAL A 219 -34.46 14.20 -7.99
CA VAL A 219 -35.07 15.51 -7.65
C VAL A 219 -35.40 16.30 -8.92
N LEU A 220 -34.52 16.31 -9.92
CA LEU A 220 -34.79 16.98 -11.20
C LEU A 220 -35.96 16.34 -11.94
N LYS A 221 -36.09 15.01 -11.91
CA LYS A 221 -37.21 14.29 -12.51
C LYS A 221 -38.54 14.72 -11.88
N ILE A 222 -38.59 14.80 -10.55
CA ILE A 222 -39.79 15.29 -9.82
C ILE A 222 -40.11 16.74 -10.20
N LYS A 223 -39.11 17.63 -10.18
CA LYS A 223 -39.29 19.06 -10.51
C LYS A 223 -39.77 19.28 -11.95
N ASN A 224 -39.35 18.42 -12.88
CA ASN A 224 -39.76 18.49 -14.28
C ASN A 224 -41.22 18.05 -14.51
N SER A 225 -41.74 17.17 -13.63
CA SER A 225 -43.12 16.67 -13.66
C SER A 225 -44.12 17.58 -12.93
N MET A 226 -43.67 18.54 -12.12
CA MET A 226 -44.54 19.50 -11.45
C MET A 226 -45.03 20.58 -12.45
N PRO A 227 -46.34 20.86 -12.55
CA PRO A 227 -46.82 22.00 -13.33
C PRO A 227 -46.35 23.30 -12.64
N MET A 228 -45.62 24.14 -13.37
CA MET A 228 -45.35 25.51 -12.92
C MET A 228 -46.70 26.24 -12.87
N ASN A 229 -47.29 26.35 -11.68
CA ASN A 229 -48.40 27.25 -11.47
C ASN A 229 -47.83 28.68 -11.56
N ASN A 230 -47.85 29.26 -12.76
CA ASN A 230 -47.59 30.68 -12.95
C ASN A 230 -48.80 31.48 -12.42
N GLY A 231 -48.99 31.41 -11.10
CA GLY A 231 -49.97 32.19 -10.39
C GLY A 231 -49.49 33.63 -10.32
N ASN A 232 -49.94 34.44 -11.27
CA ASN A 232 -49.90 35.89 -11.23
C ASN A 232 -50.55 36.37 -9.91
N ARG A 233 -49.77 36.59 -8.85
CA ARG A 233 -50.26 37.17 -7.60
C ARG A 233 -50.10 38.69 -7.67
N ASN A 234 -51.19 39.37 -8.04
CA ASN A 234 -51.40 40.75 -7.61
C ASN A 234 -51.68 40.75 -6.11
N PRO A 235 -51.06 41.63 -5.30
CA PRO A 235 -51.41 41.79 -3.90
C PRO A 235 -52.52 42.83 -3.76
N LYS A 236 -53.70 42.43 -3.29
CA LYS A 236 -54.66 43.31 -2.63
C LYS A 236 -55.34 42.56 -1.48
N ASP A 237 -54.88 42.89 -0.27
CA ASP A 237 -55.65 43.25 0.92
C ASP A 237 -57.07 42.69 1.10
N GLN A 238 -57.21 41.91 2.18
CA GLN A 238 -58.09 42.11 3.35
C GLN A 238 -58.72 40.80 3.88
N SER A 239 -58.60 40.62 5.19
CA SER A 239 -59.28 39.66 6.06
C SER A 239 -60.46 40.38 6.79
N PRO A 240 -61.27 39.80 7.72
CA PRO A 240 -61.31 38.43 8.29
C PRO A 240 -62.79 37.89 8.45
N PRO A 241 -63.20 37.07 9.46
CA PRO A 241 -63.43 35.62 9.33
C PRO A 241 -64.85 35.13 9.78
N THR A 242 -65.19 33.85 9.61
CA THR A 242 -66.15 33.19 10.51
C THR A 242 -66.01 31.66 10.55
N HIS A 243 -66.14 31.14 11.77
CA HIS A 243 -66.02 29.74 12.19
C HIS A 243 -67.00 28.78 11.50
N GLN A 244 -66.58 27.53 11.31
CA GLN A 244 -67.35 26.40 11.85
C GLN A 244 -66.44 25.24 12.26
N ARG A 245 -66.65 24.83 13.51
CA ARG A 245 -66.02 23.78 14.30
C ARG A 245 -66.87 22.51 14.21
N ARG A 246 -66.23 21.35 14.14
CA ARG A 246 -66.65 20.04 14.72
C ARG A 246 -65.51 19.05 14.41
N ASP A 247 -64.55 18.93 15.31
CA ASP A 247 -64.52 18.00 16.46
C ASP A 247 -64.59 16.53 16.04
N TYR A 248 -63.50 15.78 16.21
CA TYR A 248 -63.47 14.55 17.01
C TYR A 248 -62.04 14.31 17.52
N MET A 249 -61.88 14.46 18.84
CA MET A 249 -60.76 13.97 19.63
C MET A 249 -60.77 12.44 19.71
N TYR A 250 -59.59 11.82 19.84
CA TYR A 250 -59.30 10.97 20.99
C TYR A 250 -57.81 11.06 21.37
N SER A 251 -57.61 11.36 22.66
CA SER A 251 -56.40 11.58 23.45
C SER A 251 -55.53 10.32 23.58
N ASN A 252 -54.26 10.33 24.03
CA ASN A 252 -53.66 10.85 25.27
C ASN A 252 -52.12 10.84 25.08
N GLU A 253 -51.34 11.91 25.28
CA GLU A 253 -50.91 12.57 26.54
C GLU A 253 -50.11 11.72 27.54
N GLN A 254 -48.81 12.04 27.69
CA GLN A 254 -48.21 12.62 28.91
C GLN A 254 -46.78 13.11 28.56
N ALA A 255 -46.50 14.42 28.48
CA ALA A 255 -46.31 15.40 29.57
C ALA A 255 -44.92 15.21 30.26
N SER A 256 -44.00 16.17 30.42
CA SER A 256 -43.99 17.64 30.27
C SER A 256 -42.54 18.16 30.16
N SER A 257 -42.35 19.32 29.52
CA SER A 257 -41.18 20.22 29.66
C SER A 257 -41.35 21.14 30.92
N PRO A 258 -40.45 22.09 31.29
CA PRO A 258 -40.07 23.25 30.45
C PRO A 258 -38.63 23.83 30.60
N VAL A 259 -38.14 24.38 29.47
CA VAL A 259 -37.53 25.72 29.28
C VAL A 259 -36.40 26.19 30.23
N GLN A 260 -35.21 26.43 29.68
CA GLN A 260 -34.64 27.79 29.66
C GLN A 260 -33.50 28.00 28.65
N GLN A 261 -33.62 29.14 28.00
CA GLN A 261 -32.79 29.81 27.02
C GLN A 261 -31.49 30.30 27.70
N HIS A 262 -30.34 30.30 27.00
CA HIS A 262 -29.42 31.44 26.93
C HIS A 262 -28.24 31.15 25.98
N GLN A 263 -27.86 32.21 25.28
CA GLN A 263 -26.70 32.36 24.41
C GLN A 263 -25.42 32.40 25.27
N ASP A 264 -24.29 31.88 24.76
CA ASP A 264 -23.07 32.68 24.56
C ASP A 264 -21.88 31.85 24.01
N ARG A 265 -21.46 32.26 22.81
CA ARG A 265 -20.12 32.69 22.41
C ARG A 265 -18.87 32.20 23.19
N HIS A 266 -17.90 31.75 22.38
CA HIS A 266 -16.43 31.90 22.49
C HIS A 266 -15.55 30.66 22.69
N SER A 267 -14.36 30.84 22.14
CA SER A 267 -13.42 29.86 21.61
C SER A 267 -12.05 30.02 22.26
N PHE A 268 -11.24 28.96 22.15
CA PHE A 268 -9.78 28.87 22.29
C PHE A 268 -9.15 28.93 23.70
N GLY A 269 -8.29 27.94 23.98
CA GLY A 269 -7.32 27.95 25.08
C GLY A 269 -6.55 26.63 25.19
N ASN A 270 -5.24 26.69 25.00
CA ASN A 270 -4.29 25.60 24.74
C ASN A 270 -3.85 24.75 25.95
N SER A 271 -3.67 23.44 25.70
CA SER A 271 -2.52 22.55 26.02
C SER A 271 -2.02 22.38 27.49
N PRO A 272 -0.96 21.57 27.77
CA PRO A 272 -1.06 20.14 28.08
C PRO A 272 -0.34 19.75 29.39
N VAL A 273 -0.72 18.66 30.06
CA VAL A 273 0.15 18.06 31.11
C VAL A 273 0.13 16.52 31.08
N GLN A 274 1.35 16.03 30.88
CA GLN A 274 1.92 14.70 31.07
C GLN A 274 1.61 14.10 32.45
N ASN A 275 1.29 12.79 32.52
CA ASN A 275 1.73 11.87 33.58
C ASN A 275 1.38 10.41 33.23
N LYS A 276 2.42 9.58 33.11
CA LYS A 276 2.40 8.14 33.42
C LYS A 276 2.86 8.03 34.90
N PRO A 277 2.40 7.07 35.72
CA PRO A 277 2.82 5.69 35.49
C PRO A 277 1.89 4.55 36.02
N GLN A 278 2.23 3.33 35.57
CA GLN A 278 2.25 2.06 36.33
C GLN A 278 0.99 1.20 36.55
N GLN A 279 1.08 0.00 35.96
CA GLN A 279 0.68 -1.33 36.43
C GLN A 279 -0.38 -1.46 37.54
N GLN A 280 -1.44 -2.20 37.21
CA GLN A 280 -2.06 -3.12 38.18
C GLN A 280 -2.27 -4.49 37.56
N GLN A 281 -1.71 -5.49 38.25
CA GLN A 281 -1.91 -6.91 38.07
C GLN A 281 -3.33 -7.28 38.52
N SER A 282 -4.06 -8.06 37.72
CA SER A 282 -5.22 -8.82 38.19
C SER A 282 -4.93 -10.31 38.09
N ARG A 283 -4.72 -10.93 39.25
CA ARG A 283 -4.67 -12.38 39.45
C ARG A 283 -6.09 -12.93 39.36
N HIS A 284 -6.36 -13.80 38.39
CA HIS A 284 -7.35 -14.88 38.54
C HIS A 284 -6.80 -16.13 37.85
N SER A 285 -6.68 -17.22 38.60
CA SER A 285 -6.41 -18.57 38.11
C SER A 285 -7.57 -19.48 38.54
N THR A 286 -7.68 -20.60 37.82
CA THR A 286 -8.64 -21.73 37.96
C THR A 286 -10.02 -21.43 37.33
N SER A 287 -10.61 -22.22 36.44
CA SER A 287 -10.35 -23.56 35.88
C SER A 287 -11.12 -23.69 34.55
N GLY A 288 -10.68 -24.54 33.62
CA GLY A 288 -11.51 -24.95 32.48
C GLY A 288 -10.73 -25.17 31.18
N SER A 289 -10.07 -26.31 31.08
CA SER A 289 -9.50 -26.83 29.83
C SER A 289 -10.63 -27.20 28.86
N VAL A 290 -10.76 -26.50 27.74
CA VAL A 290 -11.53 -26.95 26.58
C VAL A 290 -10.56 -27.17 25.43
N VAL A 291 -10.20 -28.44 25.20
CA VAL A 291 -9.50 -28.91 24.01
C VAL A 291 -10.58 -29.32 23.01
N ILE A 292 -10.73 -28.57 21.92
CA ILE A 292 -11.53 -29.00 20.77
C ILE A 292 -10.68 -30.00 20.00
N THR A 293 -10.89 -31.28 20.27
CA THR A 293 -10.42 -32.39 19.44
C THR A 293 -11.51 -32.64 18.40
N THR A 294 -11.31 -32.18 17.16
CA THR A 294 -12.06 -32.69 16.03
C THR A 294 -11.25 -33.81 15.41
N GLN A 295 -11.59 -35.04 15.82
CA GLN A 295 -11.15 -36.25 15.16
C GLN A 295 -11.94 -36.42 13.86
N TRP A 296 -11.25 -36.68 12.76
CA TRP A 296 -11.87 -37.08 11.50
C TRP A 296 -12.06 -38.60 11.53
N GLU A 297 -13.28 -39.07 11.75
CA GLU A 297 -13.66 -40.46 11.49
C GLU A 297 -14.09 -40.62 10.02
N THR A 298 -13.31 -41.43 9.32
CA THR A 298 -13.72 -42.54 8.43
C THR A 298 -15.02 -42.40 7.62
N PHE A 299 -14.87 -42.21 6.31
CA PHE A 299 -15.77 -42.80 5.31
C PHE A 299 -14.94 -43.70 4.40
N ASP A 300 -15.15 -45.00 4.55
CA ASP A 300 -14.77 -46.03 3.59
C ASP A 300 -15.96 -46.26 2.66
N SER A 301 -15.72 -46.16 1.36
CA SER A 301 -16.52 -46.77 0.28
C SER A 301 -15.68 -46.71 -0.99
N THR A 302 -14.90 -47.75 -1.21
CA THR A 302 -14.37 -48.12 -2.51
C THR A 302 -15.51 -48.46 -3.49
N PRO A 303 -15.26 -48.32 -4.80
CA PRO A 303 -15.39 -49.50 -5.63
C PRO A 303 -14.14 -49.78 -6.47
N ALA A 304 -13.94 -51.07 -6.72
CA ALA A 304 -12.75 -51.73 -7.25
C ALA A 304 -12.27 -51.25 -8.64
N PRO A 305 -10.97 -51.44 -8.96
CA PRO A 305 -10.46 -51.34 -10.32
C PRO A 305 -10.62 -52.69 -11.04
N LEU A 306 -11.27 -52.68 -12.21
CA LEU A 306 -11.18 -53.81 -13.14
C LEU A 306 -9.94 -53.63 -14.01
N LEU A 307 -9.02 -54.57 -13.88
CA LEU A 307 -7.95 -54.86 -14.82
C LEU A 307 -8.22 -56.27 -15.31
N ASP A 308 -8.40 -56.44 -16.62
CA ASP A 308 -8.01 -57.68 -17.28
C ASP A 308 -7.41 -57.35 -18.65
N HIS A 309 -6.16 -57.80 -18.80
CA HIS A 309 -5.40 -57.89 -20.03
C HIS A 309 -6.06 -58.88 -21.01
N PHE A 310 -5.85 -58.73 -22.32
CA PHE A 310 -5.31 -59.80 -23.18
C PHE A 310 -4.92 -59.26 -24.58
N SER A 311 -3.61 -59.29 -24.82
CA SER A 311 -2.86 -59.72 -26.02
C SER A 311 -3.29 -59.34 -27.46
N SER A 312 -2.39 -58.63 -28.16
CA SER A 312 -2.09 -58.76 -29.60
C SER A 312 -1.57 -60.18 -29.93
N PRO A 313 -1.63 -60.72 -31.19
CA PRO A 313 -0.77 -60.24 -32.31
C PRO A 313 -1.28 -60.43 -33.78
N THR A 314 -0.82 -59.52 -34.66
CA THR A 314 -0.21 -59.71 -36.01
C THR A 314 -0.99 -60.29 -37.23
N THR A 315 -0.59 -59.77 -38.42
CA THR A 315 -0.75 -60.21 -39.84
C THR A 315 -2.07 -59.85 -40.55
N ALA A 316 -2.15 -59.40 -41.81
CA ALA A 316 -1.23 -59.21 -42.95
C ALA A 316 -1.86 -58.18 -43.95
N SER A 317 -1.09 -57.27 -44.55
CA SER A 317 -0.67 -57.21 -45.98
C SER A 317 -1.61 -56.54 -47.02
N SER A 318 -0.96 -55.77 -47.91
CA SER A 318 -1.36 -55.37 -49.29
C SER A 318 -2.31 -54.16 -49.41
N THR A 319 -2.25 -53.21 -50.35
CA THR A 319 -1.29 -52.71 -51.37
C THR A 319 -1.90 -51.38 -51.85
N HIS A 320 -1.09 -50.34 -52.12
CA HIS A 320 -1.14 -49.44 -53.29
C HIS A 320 -0.60 -48.01 -53.01
N PRO A 321 0.08 -47.38 -53.99
CA PRO A 321 0.87 -46.16 -53.83
C PRO A 321 0.18 -44.91 -54.43
N ALA A 322 0.90 -43.77 -54.34
CA ALA A 322 0.66 -42.45 -54.94
C ALA A 322 -0.15 -41.47 -54.05
N ALA A 323 0.19 -40.19 -53.88
CA ALA A 323 1.09 -39.28 -54.60
C ALA A 323 1.51 -38.09 -53.71
N ALA A 324 2.57 -37.39 -54.14
CA ALA A 324 2.91 -35.98 -53.89
C ALA A 324 3.47 -35.54 -52.50
N GLN A 325 4.80 -35.46 -52.45
CA GLN A 325 5.60 -34.45 -51.72
C GLN A 325 5.50 -33.07 -52.42
N PRO A 326 6.15 -31.95 -51.97
CA PRO A 326 6.83 -31.64 -50.69
C PRO A 326 6.48 -30.22 -50.15
N ARG A 327 7.05 -29.81 -49.01
CA ARG A 327 8.00 -28.67 -48.88
C ARG A 327 8.08 -28.12 -47.44
N ILE A 328 9.30 -28.21 -46.92
CA ILE A 328 9.88 -27.49 -45.78
C ILE A 328 10.32 -26.10 -46.26
N SER A 329 10.12 -25.03 -45.48
CA SER A 329 11.12 -23.94 -45.33
C SER A 329 10.74 -22.91 -44.24
N TRP A 330 11.61 -22.82 -43.24
CA TRP A 330 12.23 -21.69 -42.54
C TRP A 330 11.73 -20.22 -42.66
N ASP A 331 12.14 -19.47 -41.62
CA ASP A 331 12.24 -18.00 -41.44
C ASP A 331 10.97 -17.31 -40.89
N LEU A 332 10.91 -16.75 -39.66
CA LEU A 332 11.86 -15.99 -38.84
C LEU A 332 12.45 -14.76 -39.55
N LEU A 333 11.70 -13.66 -39.45
CA LEU A 333 12.21 -12.30 -39.27
C LEU A 333 11.26 -11.54 -38.34
#